data_AF-A0A973P2G4-F1
#
_entry.id   AF-A0A973P2G4-F1
#
_cell.length_a   1.000
_cell.length_b   1.000
_cell.length_c   1.000
_cell.angle_alpha   90.00
_cell.angle_beta   90.00
_cell.angle_gamma   90.00
#
_symmetry.space_group_name_H-M   'P 1'
#
loop_
_entity.id
_entity.type
_entity.pdbx_description
1 polymer ?
#
loop_
_entity_poly.entity_id
_entity_poly.type
_entity_poly.pdbx_seq_one_letter_code
_entity_poly.pdbx_strand_id
1 'polypeptide(L)' 'RERDQRRGKSLEVRVHPDDLGKVIGRGGRTARALRTVMAALGGRSLRVDLVEAAGYR' A
#
# COMPACT_ATOMS: atom_id res chain seq x y z
N ARG A 1 -7.53 0.20 -5.17
CA ARG A 1 -8.02 -0.55 -6.36
C ARG A 1 -7.09 -1.73 -6.61
N GLU A 2 -7.60 -2.88 -7.04
CA GLU A 2 -6.78 -4.01 -7.49
C GLU A 2 -6.49 -3.87 -8.99
N ARG A 3 -5.24 -4.02 -9.40
CA ARG A 3 -4.82 -4.11 -10.81
C ARG A 3 -4.09 -5.43 -11.02
N ASP A 4 -4.61 -6.26 -11.92
CA ASP A 4 -3.92 -7.46 -12.40
C ASP A 4 -2.82 -7.03 -13.38
N GLN A 5 -1.57 -7.26 -12.99
CA GLN A 5 -0.40 -7.04 -13.84
C GLN A 5 0.16 -8.42 -14.23
N ARG A 6 0.82 -8.53 -15.39
CA ARG A 6 1.45 -9.79 -15.87
C ARG A 6 2.45 -10.44 -14.89
N ARG A 7 2.79 -9.78 -13.78
CA ARG A 7 3.71 -10.23 -12.72
C ARG A 7 3.05 -10.40 -11.33
N GLY A 8 1.75 -10.19 -11.20
CA GLY A 8 1.03 -10.30 -9.92
C GLY A 8 -0.02 -9.23 -9.70
N LYS A 9 -0.78 -9.38 -8.61
CA LYS A 9 -1.83 -8.45 -8.20
C LYS A 9 -1.20 -7.23 -7.54
N SER A 10 -1.66 -6.04 -7.89
CA SER A 10 -1.25 -4.80 -7.24
C SER A 10 -2.44 -4.18 -6.51
N LEU A 11 -2.24 -3.87 -5.22
CA LEU A 11 -3.20 -3.18 -4.38
C LEU A 11 -2.72 -1.76 -4.14
N GLU A 12 -3.45 -0.81 -4.74
CA GLU A 12 -3.24 0.62 -4.49
C GLU A 12 -4.06 1.05 -3.27
N VAL A 13 -3.37 1.51 -2.23
CA VAL A 13 -3.94 2.08 -1.02
C VAL A 13 -3.80 3.59 -1.10
N ARG A 14 -4.94 4.26 -1.20
CA ARG A 14 -5.03 5.71 -1.27
C ARG A 14 -5.11 6.27 0.14
N VAL A 15 -4.22 7.18 0.47
CA VAL A 15 -4.11 7.79 1.79
C VAL A 15 -4.25 9.30 1.65
N HIS A 16 -4.97 9.93 2.58
CA HIS A 16 -5.02 11.39 2.64
C HIS A 16 -3.60 11.98 2.82
N PRO A 17 -3.26 13.09 2.16
CA PRO A 17 -1.94 13.72 2.29
C PRO A 17 -1.47 13.87 3.75
N ASP A 18 -2.36 14.36 4.63
CA ASP A 18 -2.08 14.60 6.06
C ASP A 18 -1.81 13.33 6.87
N ASP A 19 -2.23 12.17 6.37
CA ASP A 19 -2.05 10.88 7.04
C ASP A 19 -0.92 10.05 6.45
N LEU A 20 -0.36 10.46 5.31
CA LEU A 20 0.68 9.72 4.59
C LEU A 20 1.89 9.45 5.49
N GLY A 21 2.34 10.46 6.23
CA GLY A 21 3.45 10.33 7.19
C GLY A 21 3.16 9.31 8.29
N LYS A 22 1.92 9.28 8.80
CA LYS A 22 1.49 8.33 9.84
C LYS A 22 1.44 6.90 9.31
N VAL A 23 0.90 6.71 8.11
CA VAL A 23 0.75 5.40 7.46
C VAL A 23 2.09 4.82 7.02
N ILE A 24 3.01 5.64 6.53
CA ILE A 24 4.38 5.20 6.21
C ILE A 24 5.11 4.80 7.50
N GLY A 25 4.99 5.62 8.54
CA GLY A 25 5.67 5.45 9.82
C GLY A 25 7.17 5.76 9.72
N ARG A 26 7.82 5.94 10.88
CA ARG A 26 9.26 6.29 10.94
C ARG A 26 10.12 5.27 10.19
N GLY A 27 10.84 5.72 9.17
CA GLY A 27 11.68 4.87 8.32
C GLY A 27 10.91 3.84 7.49
N GLY A 28 9.60 4.03 7.29
CA GLY A 28 8.76 3.09 6.55
C GLY A 28 8.39 1.82 7.31
N ARG A 29 8.61 1.76 8.64
CA ARG A 29 8.37 0.55 9.44
C ARG A 29 6.91 0.08 9.39
N THR A 30 5.96 1.01 9.49
CA THR A 30 4.52 0.70 9.42
C THR A 30 4.15 0.18 8.04
N ALA A 31 4.58 0.85 6.97
CA ALA A 31 4.36 0.40 5.60
C ALA A 31 4.97 -0.99 5.31
N ARG A 32 6.13 -1.30 5.91
CA ARG A 32 6.76 -2.62 5.78
C ARG A 32 5.96 -3.70 6.49
N ALA A 33 5.50 -3.45 7.71
CA ALA A 33 4.65 -4.40 8.45
C ALA A 33 3.34 -4.69 7.69
N LEU A 34 2.70 -3.65 7.16
CA LEU A 34 1.51 -3.78 6.32
C LEU A 34 1.76 -4.68 5.11
N ARG A 35 2.86 -4.43 4.37
CA ARG A 35 3.24 -5.26 3.21
C ARG A 35 3.47 -6.72 3.59
N THR A 36 4.13 -6.99 4.72
CA THR A 36 4.36 -8.36 5.20
C THR A 36 3.05 -9.10 5.45
N VAL A 37 2.11 -8.47 6.17
CA VAL A 37 0.79 -9.06 6.45
C VAL A 37 0.03 -9.31 5.15
N MET A 38 -0.01 -8.33 4.25
CA MET A 38 -0.71 -8.47 2.98
C MET A 38 -0.08 -9.54 2.09
N ALA A 39 1.24 -9.67 2.05
CA ALA A 39 1.91 -10.75 1.31
C ALA A 39 1.60 -12.14 1.90
N ALA A 40 1.42 -12.25 3.23
CA ALA A 40 1.02 -13.50 3.87
C ALA A 40 -0.44 -13.89 3.52
N LEU A 41 -1.32 -12.90 3.37
CA LEU A 41 -2.74 -13.12 3.04
C LEU A 41 -2.98 -13.31 1.53
N GLY A 42 -2.30 -12.54 0.68
CA GLY A 42 -2.49 -12.51 -0.78
C GLY A 42 -1.49 -13.33 -1.59
N GLY A 43 -0.55 -14.01 -0.93
CA GLY A 43 0.52 -14.77 -1.57
C GLY A 43 1.68 -13.91 -2.09
N ARG A 44 2.73 -14.58 -2.61
CA ARG A 44 4.01 -13.95 -3.02
C ARG A 44 3.88 -12.89 -4.13
N SER A 45 2.76 -12.86 -4.84
CA SER A 45 2.56 -12.02 -6.01
C SER A 45 1.72 -10.77 -5.73
N LEU A 46 1.41 -10.47 -4.47
CA LEU A 46 0.70 -9.24 -4.10
C LEU A 46 1.68 -8.09 -3.81
N ARG A 47 1.60 -7.02 -4.59
CA ARG A 47 2.32 -5.76 -4.34
C ARG A 47 1.38 -4.74 -3.71
N VAL A 48 1.84 -4.04 -2.68
CA VAL A 48 1.07 -2.96 -2.03
C VAL A 48 1.78 -1.63 -2.22
N ASP A 49 1.08 -0.72 -2.88
CA ASP A 49 1.54 0.63 -3.19
C ASP A 49 0.70 1.64 -2.40
N LEU A 50 1.37 2.43 -1.58
CA LEU A 50 0.77 3.56 -0.86
C LEU A 50 0.85 4.77 -1.78
N VAL A 51 -0.28 5.37 -2.11
CA VAL A 51 -0.35 6.58 -2.95
C VAL A 51 -1.10 7.67 -2.21
N GLU A 52 -0.64 8.89 -2.38
CA GLU A 52 -1.35 10.07 -1.94
C GLU A 52 -2.64 10.21 -2.75
N ALA A 53 -3.78 10.33 -2.07
CA ALA A 53 -5.04 10.66 -2.68
C ALA A 53 -5.01 12.14 -3.04
N ALA A 54 -4.59 12.47 -4.26
CA ALA A 54 -4.74 13.82 -4.79
C ALA A 54 -6.23 14.16 -4.90
N GLY A 55 -6.72 14.92 -3.93
CA GLY A 55 -8.06 15.50 -3.94
C GLY A 55 -9.17 14.55 -3.46
N TYR A 56 -9.61 14.75 -2.23
CA TYR A 56 -11.03 14.72 -1.91
C TYR A 56 -11.39 16.11 -1.40
N ARG A 57 -12.17 16.82 -2.21
CA ARG A 57 -13.11 17.81 -1.69
C ARG A 57 -14.47 17.14 -1.66
#